data_AF-A0A2S2RAU5-F1
#
_entry.id   AF-A0A2S2RAU5-F1
#
_cell.length_a   1.000
_cell.length_b   1.000
_cell.length_c   1.000
_cell.angle_alpha   90.00
_cell.angle_beta   90.00
_cell.angle_gamma   90.00
#
_symmetry.space_group_name_H-M   'P 1'
#
loop_
_entity.id
_entity.type
_entity.pdbx_description
1 polymer ?
#
loop_
_entity_poly.entity_id
_entity_poly.type
_entity_poly.pdbx_seq_one_letter_code
_entity_poly.pdbx_strand_id
1 'polypeptide(L)'
;SNKPINVTENELKRYIGICIYASVLHVPKVRDYWSIELGFSQIYKCMSRTRFEAIRSCLHFNDNSKLLPVTDINHDHLHKLRPLVDYLNNKFKSVPYRQDLSLDEQLCATKAHSYLKQYLPAKPHKWGFKLYVLCDYKGYAYNCEIYTGQENQPRFRLPSKPDL
;
A
#
# COMPACT_ATOMS: atom_id res chain seq x y z
N SER A 1 -26.96 -4.63 6.42
CA SER A 1 -26.90 -5.87 5.62
C SER A 1 -25.59 -5.88 4.85
N ASN A 2 -24.62 -6.72 5.23
CA ASN A 2 -23.37 -6.90 4.47
C ASN A 2 -23.71 -7.71 3.21
N LYS A 3 -24.22 -7.04 2.17
CA LYS A 3 -24.36 -7.67 0.86
C LYS A 3 -23.00 -7.65 0.18
N PRO A 4 -22.47 -8.82 -0.26
CA PRO A 4 -21.24 -8.85 -1.03
C PRO A 4 -21.44 -8.01 -2.29
N ILE A 5 -20.54 -7.05 -2.50
CA ILE A 5 -20.50 -6.25 -3.70
C ILE A 5 -19.86 -7.09 -4.80
N ASN A 6 -20.63 -7.43 -5.83
CA ASN A 6 -20.06 -8.06 -7.03
C ASN A 6 -19.26 -7.00 -7.78
N VAL A 7 -17.94 -7.13 -7.84
CA VAL A 7 -17.02 -6.24 -8.55
C VAL A 7 -16.43 -7.00 -9.74
N THR A 8 -16.66 -6.49 -10.94
CA THR A 8 -16.08 -7.09 -12.15
C THR A 8 -14.64 -6.65 -12.35
N GLU A 9 -13.86 -7.41 -13.14
CA GLU A 9 -12.49 -7.04 -13.50
C GLU A 9 -12.42 -5.65 -14.16
N ASN A 10 -13.39 -5.34 -15.05
CA ASN A 10 -13.48 -4.05 -15.71
C ASN A 10 -13.72 -2.89 -14.72
N GLU A 11 -14.55 -3.10 -13.69
CA GLU A 11 -14.75 -2.10 -12.65
C GLU A 11 -13.51 -1.92 -11.79
N LEU A 12 -12.79 -3.00 -11.46
CA LEU A 12 -11.54 -2.89 -10.72
C LEU A 12 -10.49 -2.13 -11.53
N LYS A 13 -10.36 -2.39 -12.83
CA LYS A 13 -9.50 -1.62 -13.75
C LYS A 13 -9.86 -0.13 -13.78
N ARG A 14 -11.16 0.19 -13.86
CA ARG A 14 -11.65 1.58 -13.78
C ARG A 14 -11.34 2.24 -12.45
N TYR A 15 -11.53 1.54 -11.34
CA TYR A 15 -11.19 2.02 -9.99
C TYR A 15 -9.70 2.34 -9.87
N ILE A 16 -8.83 1.42 -10.31
CA ILE A 16 -7.37 1.63 -10.31
C ILE A 16 -6.99 2.80 -11.22
N GLY A 17 -7.62 2.91 -12.40
CA GLY A 17 -7.43 4.04 -13.30
C GLY A 17 -7.79 5.39 -12.67
N ILE A 18 -8.89 5.46 -11.91
CA ILE A 18 -9.24 6.66 -11.15
C ILE A 18 -8.19 6.97 -10.07
N CYS A 19 -7.68 5.96 -9.35
CA CYS A 19 -6.62 6.16 -8.35
C CYS A 19 -5.33 6.72 -8.98
N ILE A 20 -4.93 6.24 -10.16
CA ILE A 20 -3.77 6.74 -10.91
C ILE A 20 -4.03 8.18 -11.39
N TYR A 21 -5.23 8.46 -11.89
CA TYR A 21 -5.58 9.82 -12.32
C TYR A 21 -5.53 10.82 -11.16
N ALA A 22 -6.06 10.41 -10.00
CA ALA A 22 -6.05 11.18 -8.76
C ALA A 22 -4.64 11.35 -8.14
N SER A 23 -3.65 10.54 -8.53
CA SER A 23 -2.26 10.75 -8.09
C SER A 23 -1.53 11.82 -8.90
N VAL A 24 -2.10 12.24 -10.04
CA VAL A 24 -1.56 13.32 -10.88
C VAL A 24 -2.30 14.62 -10.62
N LEU A 25 -3.63 14.60 -10.73
CA LEU A 25 -4.48 15.78 -10.56
C LEU A 25 -5.04 15.80 -9.15
N HIS A 26 -4.48 16.64 -8.29
CA HIS A 26 -4.86 16.69 -6.88
C HIS A 26 -6.01 17.69 -6.65
N VAL A 27 -7.03 17.25 -5.92
CA VAL A 27 -8.10 18.11 -5.37
C VAL A 27 -8.14 17.99 -3.84
N PRO A 28 -8.71 18.96 -3.11
CA PRO A 28 -8.63 19.00 -1.65
C PRO A 28 -9.22 17.76 -0.94
N LYS A 29 -10.34 17.22 -1.45
CA LYS A 29 -10.98 16.02 -0.89
C LYS A 29 -11.29 15.02 -2.00
N VAL A 30 -11.18 13.73 -1.69
CA VAL A 30 -11.48 12.64 -2.64
C VAL A 30 -12.87 12.76 -3.28
N ARG A 31 -13.88 13.25 -2.55
CA ARG A 31 -15.23 13.43 -3.10
C ARG A 31 -15.32 14.56 -4.13
N ASP A 32 -14.37 15.51 -4.12
CA ASP A 32 -14.36 16.68 -5.00
C ASP A 32 -14.07 16.28 -6.46
N TYR A 33 -13.48 15.11 -6.70
CA TYR A 33 -13.32 14.51 -8.04
C TYR A 33 -14.65 14.29 -8.79
N TRP A 34 -15.77 14.28 -8.06
CA TRP A 34 -17.13 14.18 -8.60
C TRP A 34 -17.95 15.47 -8.40
N SER A 35 -17.31 16.57 -7.99
CA SER A 35 -17.99 17.87 -7.84
C SER A 35 -18.14 18.58 -9.19
N ILE A 36 -19.02 19.59 -9.25
CA ILE A 36 -19.25 20.38 -10.47
C ILE A 36 -18.06 21.28 -10.77
N GLU A 37 -17.45 21.87 -9.73
CA GLU A 37 -16.42 22.91 -9.86
C GLU A 37 -15.00 22.32 -10.03
N LEU A 38 -14.70 21.24 -9.30
CA LEU A 38 -13.36 20.64 -9.24
C LEU A 38 -13.30 19.24 -9.87
N GLY A 39 -14.45 18.68 -10.26
CA GLY A 39 -14.52 17.32 -10.78
C GLY A 39 -13.95 17.19 -12.18
N PHE A 40 -13.54 15.98 -12.53
CA PHE A 40 -13.02 15.66 -13.85
C PHE A 40 -13.99 14.76 -14.58
N SER A 41 -14.36 15.14 -15.81
CA SER A 41 -15.33 14.39 -16.62
C SER A 41 -14.93 12.95 -16.86
N GLN A 42 -13.63 12.69 -16.95
CA GLN A 42 -13.03 11.38 -17.09
C GLN A 42 -13.31 10.50 -15.87
N ILE A 43 -13.38 11.06 -14.65
CA ILE A 43 -13.65 10.33 -13.42
C ILE A 43 -15.15 10.06 -13.29
N TYR A 44 -15.98 11.11 -13.29
CA TYR A 44 -17.41 10.94 -12.99
C TYR A 44 -18.19 10.23 -14.10
N LYS A 45 -17.72 10.26 -15.36
CA LYS A 45 -18.27 9.42 -16.44
C LYS A 45 -17.79 7.96 -16.37
N CYS A 46 -16.61 7.70 -15.77
CA CYS A 46 -16.03 6.36 -15.68
C CYS A 46 -16.69 5.51 -14.60
N MET A 47 -16.90 6.09 -13.41
CA MET A 47 -17.51 5.42 -12.26
C MET A 47 -18.20 6.44 -11.36
N SER A 48 -19.38 6.09 -10.82
CA SER A 48 -20.06 6.95 -9.85
C SER A 48 -19.30 7.00 -8.51
N ARG A 49 -19.40 8.12 -7.80
CA ARG A 49 -18.79 8.29 -6.47
C ARG A 49 -19.19 7.18 -5.50
N THR A 50 -20.47 6.84 -5.46
CA THR A 50 -21.01 5.79 -4.58
C THR A 50 -20.40 4.43 -4.90
N ARG A 51 -20.21 4.12 -6.19
CA ARG A 51 -19.57 2.85 -6.60
C ARG A 51 -18.09 2.83 -6.24
N PHE A 52 -17.37 3.93 -6.46
CA PHE A 52 -15.97 4.08 -6.06
C PHE A 52 -15.79 3.87 -4.56
N GLU A 53 -16.61 4.52 -3.73
CA GLU A 53 -16.56 4.38 -2.27
C GLU A 53 -16.89 2.96 -1.81
N ALA A 54 -17.87 2.30 -2.46
CA ALA A 54 -18.23 0.93 -2.16
C ALA A 54 -17.08 -0.05 -2.47
N ILE A 55 -16.44 0.07 -3.64
CA ILE A 55 -15.25 -0.74 -4.00
C ILE A 55 -14.11 -0.45 -3.01
N ARG A 56 -13.83 0.82 -2.71
CA ARG A 56 -12.79 1.21 -1.74
C ARG A 56 -12.99 0.55 -0.38
N SER A 57 -14.23 0.41 0.07
CA SER A 57 -14.56 -0.16 1.39
C SER A 57 -14.39 -1.68 1.49
N CYS A 58 -14.39 -2.40 0.37
CA CYS A 58 -14.39 -3.87 0.34
C CYS A 58 -13.13 -4.47 -0.28
N LEU A 59 -12.14 -3.66 -0.69
CA LEU A 59 -10.90 -4.14 -1.28
C LEU A 59 -10.11 -4.99 -0.26
N HIS A 60 -9.79 -6.21 -0.68
CA HIS A 60 -9.12 -7.20 0.16
C HIS A 60 -8.26 -8.12 -0.72
N PHE A 61 -7.07 -8.49 -0.24
CA PHE A 61 -6.04 -9.14 -1.07
C PHE A 61 -5.57 -10.49 -0.54
N ASN A 62 -6.12 -10.99 0.57
CA ASN A 62 -5.79 -12.31 1.10
C ASN A 62 -7.02 -12.93 1.78
N ASP A 63 -7.00 -14.18 2.21
CA ASP A 63 -8.11 -14.80 2.94
C ASP A 63 -7.98 -14.57 4.46
N ASN A 64 -8.96 -13.90 5.08
CA ASN A 64 -8.92 -13.63 6.52
C ASN A 64 -9.11 -14.89 7.37
N SER A 65 -9.72 -15.96 6.83
CA SER A 65 -9.87 -17.22 7.56
C SER A 65 -8.54 -17.91 7.85
N LYS A 66 -7.49 -17.54 7.11
CA LYS A 66 -6.11 -18.04 7.25
C LYS A 66 -5.23 -17.15 8.13
N LEU A 67 -5.79 -16.09 8.73
CA LEU A 67 -5.02 -15.20 9.59
C LEU A 67 -4.73 -15.90 10.93
N LEU A 68 -3.46 -16.12 11.21
CA LEU A 68 -3.02 -16.71 12.48
C LEU A 68 -3.18 -15.71 13.64
N PRO A 69 -3.41 -16.17 14.89
CA PRO A 69 -3.40 -15.33 16.07
C PRO A 69 -2.08 -14.57 16.24
N VAL A 70 -2.10 -13.39 16.85
CA VAL A 70 -0.89 -12.57 17.09
C VAL A 70 0.16 -13.29 17.95
N THR A 71 -0.27 -14.25 18.77
CA THR A 71 0.61 -15.07 19.62
C THR A 71 1.33 -16.19 18.85
N ASP A 72 0.94 -16.46 17.60
CA ASP A 72 1.59 -17.48 16.78
C ASP A 72 2.92 -16.95 16.24
N ILE A 73 3.98 -17.77 16.31
CA ILE A 73 5.31 -17.41 15.82
C ILE A 73 5.34 -17.15 14.31
N ASN A 74 4.39 -17.73 13.56
CA ASN A 74 4.24 -17.55 12.12
C ASN A 74 3.23 -16.44 11.77
N HIS A 75 2.77 -15.65 12.75
CA HIS A 75 1.87 -14.54 12.48
C HIS A 75 2.53 -13.51 11.55
N ASP A 76 1.92 -13.28 10.39
CA ASP A 76 2.32 -12.23 9.47
C ASP A 76 1.48 -10.97 9.69
N HIS A 77 2.13 -9.94 10.25
CA HIS A 77 1.55 -8.61 10.45
C HIS A 77 1.02 -7.96 9.15
N LEU A 78 1.53 -8.39 7.99
CA LEU A 78 1.11 -7.94 6.67
C LEU A 78 0.23 -8.96 5.94
N HIS A 79 -0.30 -9.99 6.61
CA HIS A 79 -1.08 -11.08 6.00
C HIS A 79 -2.11 -10.57 4.98
N LYS A 80 -2.87 -9.53 5.31
CA LYS A 80 -3.91 -8.96 4.44
C LYS A 80 -3.39 -8.34 3.13
N LEU A 81 -2.11 -7.98 3.08
CA LEU A 81 -1.43 -7.35 1.94
C LEU A 81 -0.38 -8.27 1.30
N ARG A 82 0.04 -9.35 1.99
CA ARG A 82 1.16 -10.21 1.60
C ARG A 82 1.10 -10.66 0.13
N PRO A 83 -0.02 -11.18 -0.39
CA PRO A 83 -0.08 -11.63 -1.78
C PRO A 83 0.17 -10.49 -2.79
N LEU A 84 -0.31 -9.28 -2.49
CA LEU A 84 -0.11 -8.11 -3.34
C LEU A 84 1.35 -7.63 -3.28
N VAL A 85 1.93 -7.54 -2.08
CA VAL A 85 3.32 -7.11 -1.89
C VAL A 85 4.28 -8.08 -2.60
N ASP A 86 4.08 -9.38 -2.43
CA ASP A 86 4.93 -10.41 -3.04
C ASP A 86 4.79 -10.39 -4.57
N TYR A 87 3.56 -10.26 -5.09
CA TYR A 87 3.33 -10.12 -6.53
C TYR A 87 4.06 -8.91 -7.11
N LEU A 88 3.93 -7.74 -6.47
CA LEU A 88 4.57 -6.51 -6.94
C LEU A 88 6.10 -6.62 -6.87
N ASN A 89 6.66 -7.10 -5.77
CA ASN A 89 8.10 -7.30 -5.63
C ASN A 89 8.64 -8.30 -6.66
N ASN A 90 7.91 -9.38 -6.96
CA ASN A 90 8.30 -10.33 -8.01
C ASN A 90 8.30 -9.67 -9.39
N LYS A 91 7.33 -8.79 -9.68
CA LYS A 91 7.31 -8.01 -10.93
C LYS A 91 8.45 -7.00 -10.98
N PHE A 92 8.73 -6.28 -9.90
CA PHE A 92 9.80 -5.30 -9.84
C PHE A 92 11.19 -5.94 -10.03
N LYS A 93 11.43 -7.08 -9.39
CA LYS A 93 12.68 -7.86 -9.54
C LYS A 93 12.88 -8.47 -10.91
N SER A 94 11.84 -8.54 -11.74
CA SER A 94 11.97 -9.07 -13.11
C SER A 94 12.71 -8.11 -14.05
N VAL A 95 12.87 -6.84 -13.66
CA VAL A 95 13.69 -5.86 -14.38
C VAL A 95 15.16 -6.05 -13.99
N PRO A 96 16.10 -6.14 -14.97
CA PRO A 96 17.52 -6.27 -14.67
C PRO A 96 18.06 -5.12 -13.81
N TYR A 97 18.90 -5.47 -12.83
CA TYR A 97 19.59 -4.50 -11.98
C TYR A 97 20.57 -3.66 -12.79
N ARG A 98 20.66 -2.38 -12.41
CA ARG A 98 21.79 -1.53 -12.77
C ARG A 98 22.92 -1.71 -11.77
N GLN A 99 24.10 -1.22 -12.14
CA GLN A 99 25.30 -1.30 -11.31
C GLN A 99 25.15 -0.49 -10.01
N ASP A 100 24.61 0.72 -10.09
CA ASP A 100 24.52 1.63 -8.94
C ASP A 100 23.13 1.51 -8.30
N LEU A 101 23.12 0.94 -7.09
CA LEU A 101 21.93 0.71 -6.29
C LEU A 101 22.04 1.45 -4.95
N SER A 102 20.90 1.90 -4.45
CA SER A 102 20.75 2.50 -3.13
C SER A 102 19.65 1.79 -2.35
N LEU A 103 19.88 1.61 -1.06
CA LEU A 103 18.89 1.11 -0.10
C LEU A 103 18.63 2.22 0.92
N ASP A 104 17.40 2.71 0.95
CA ASP A 104 17.02 3.83 1.82
C ASP A 104 15.56 3.69 2.30
N GLU A 105 15.17 4.57 3.21
CA GLU A 105 13.92 4.54 3.92
C GLU A 105 12.92 5.55 3.34
N GLN A 106 11.80 5.03 2.86
CA GLN A 106 10.66 5.80 2.43
C GLN A 106 9.55 5.76 3.48
N LEU A 107 8.83 6.87 3.65
CA LEU A 107 7.68 6.95 4.53
C LEU A 107 6.40 7.15 3.72
N CYS A 108 5.49 6.19 3.78
CA CYS A 108 4.14 6.35 3.28
C CYS A 108 3.29 7.05 4.35
N ALA A 109 3.18 8.37 4.25
CA ALA A 109 2.48 9.20 5.22
C ALA A 109 1.01 8.80 5.36
N THR A 110 0.53 8.66 6.60
CA THR A 110 -0.88 8.32 6.84
C THR A 110 -1.40 8.90 8.16
N LYS A 111 -2.68 9.25 8.16
CA LYS A 111 -3.45 9.56 9.37
C LYS A 111 -4.16 8.34 9.97
N ALA A 112 -4.04 7.17 9.34
CA ALA A 112 -4.69 5.96 9.81
C ALA A 112 -4.22 5.56 11.22
N HIS A 113 -5.13 4.93 11.96
CA HIS A 113 -4.82 4.31 13.23
C HIS A 113 -4.34 2.88 12.98
N SER A 114 -3.04 2.64 13.12
CA SER A 114 -2.41 1.33 12.94
C SER A 114 -1.19 1.22 13.84
N TYR A 115 -0.95 0.04 14.40
CA TYR A 115 0.25 -0.27 15.18
C TYR A 115 1.53 -0.28 14.33
N LEU A 116 1.40 -0.52 13.02
CA LEU A 116 2.52 -0.50 12.06
C LEU A 116 3.02 0.91 11.74
N LYS A 117 2.34 1.94 12.24
CA LYS A 117 2.67 3.34 11.96
C LYS A 117 3.90 3.76 12.78
N GLN A 118 4.89 4.29 12.10
CA GLN A 118 6.16 4.74 12.66
C GLN A 118 6.23 6.27 12.72
N TYR A 119 6.96 6.79 13.71
CA TYR A 119 7.31 8.20 13.82
C TYR A 119 8.75 8.44 13.36
N LEU A 120 8.94 9.19 12.27
CA LEU A 120 10.25 9.58 11.76
C LEU A 120 10.39 11.11 11.87
N PRO A 121 11.09 11.65 12.89
CA PRO A 121 11.12 13.08 13.18
C PRO A 121 11.77 13.92 12.08
N ALA A 122 12.68 13.33 11.31
CA ALA A 122 13.42 14.00 10.23
C ALA A 122 12.63 14.08 8.90
N LYS A 123 11.47 13.42 8.77
CA LYS A 123 10.66 13.46 7.54
C LYS A 123 9.64 14.62 7.61
N PRO A 124 9.28 15.26 6.48
CA PRO A 124 8.31 16.37 6.45
C PRO A 124 6.95 15.98 7.04
N HIS A 125 6.45 14.82 6.65
CA HIS A 125 5.37 14.14 7.35
C HIS A 125 6.00 13.14 8.31
N LYS A 126 5.76 13.31 9.61
CA LYS A 126 6.48 12.53 10.62
C LYS A 126 5.86 11.15 10.89
N TRP A 127 4.61 10.93 10.51
CA TRP A 127 3.86 9.70 10.81
C TRP A 127 3.45 8.97 9.55
N GLY A 128 3.79 7.68 9.46
CA GLY A 128 3.46 6.87 8.29
C GLY A 128 3.86 5.41 8.42
N PHE A 129 3.63 4.62 7.37
CA PHE A 129 4.24 3.29 7.25
C PHE A 129 5.67 3.47 6.74
N LYS A 130 6.65 2.92 7.46
CA LYS A 130 8.07 2.93 7.03
C LYS A 130 8.28 1.79 6.04
N LEU A 131 8.96 2.08 4.94
CA LEU A 131 9.37 1.13 3.92
C LEU A 131 10.87 1.24 3.68
N TYR A 132 11.55 0.11 3.52
CA TYR A 132 12.90 0.06 2.96
C TYR A 132 12.79 -0.22 1.48
N VAL A 133 13.41 0.61 0.64
CA VAL A 133 13.30 0.53 -0.82
C VAL A 133 14.68 0.40 -1.43
N LEU A 134 14.86 -0.64 -2.26
CA LEU A 134 16.04 -0.83 -3.09
C LEU A 134 15.78 -0.20 -4.47
N CYS A 135 16.55 0.82 -4.84
CA CYS A 135 16.37 1.52 -6.12
C CYS A 135 17.68 1.75 -6.88
N ASP A 136 17.59 1.98 -8.20
CA ASP A 136 18.71 2.51 -8.99
C ASP A 136 18.76 4.05 -8.98
N TYR A 137 19.86 4.59 -9.50
CA TYR A 137 20.03 6.04 -9.72
C TYR A 137 19.02 6.66 -10.69
N LYS A 138 18.26 5.86 -11.47
CA LYS A 138 17.18 6.35 -12.33
C LYS A 138 15.82 6.39 -11.61
N GLY A 139 15.78 5.98 -10.35
CA GLY A 139 14.58 5.98 -9.52
C GLY A 139 13.70 4.74 -9.70
N TYR A 140 14.17 3.67 -10.36
CA TYR A 140 13.43 2.41 -10.42
C TYR A 140 13.55 1.65 -9.10
N ALA A 141 12.43 1.31 -8.47
CA ALA A 141 12.40 0.49 -7.26
C ALA A 141 12.33 -1.00 -7.63
N TYR A 142 13.35 -1.77 -7.25
CA TYR A 142 13.44 -3.21 -7.51
C TYR A 142 12.79 -4.05 -6.42
N ASN A 143 12.81 -3.58 -5.18
CA ASN A 143 12.26 -4.29 -4.05
C ASN A 143 11.84 -3.30 -2.97
N CYS A 144 10.77 -3.63 -2.27
CA CYS A 144 10.27 -2.85 -1.16
C CYS A 144 9.90 -3.77 0.01
N GLU A 145 10.33 -3.41 1.20
CA GLU A 145 9.99 -4.10 2.43
C GLU A 145 9.29 -3.15 3.41
N ILE A 146 8.09 -3.51 3.85
CA ILE A 146 7.33 -2.73 4.83
C ILE A 146 7.81 -3.12 6.23
N TYR A 147 8.17 -2.12 7.04
CA TYR A 147 8.57 -2.34 8.42
C TYR A 147 7.36 -2.72 9.29
N THR A 148 7.50 -3.78 10.07
CA THR A 148 6.41 -4.32 10.91
C THR A 148 6.68 -4.23 12.41
N GLY A 149 7.77 -3.58 12.82
CA GLY A 149 8.20 -3.49 14.22
C GLY A 149 9.27 -4.54 14.61
N GLN A 150 9.42 -5.59 13.81
CA GLN A 150 10.46 -6.60 13.99
C GLN A 150 11.03 -7.02 12.63
N GLU A 151 12.17 -7.70 12.66
CA GLU A 151 12.75 -8.34 11.48
C GLU A 151 11.76 -9.40 10.94
N ASN A 152 11.38 -9.25 9.67
CA ASN A 152 10.36 -10.08 9.02
C ASN A 152 10.87 -11.51 8.78
N GLN A 153 12.19 -11.73 8.72
CA GLN A 153 12.77 -13.07 8.59
C GLN A 153 13.31 -13.59 9.93
N PRO A 154 12.73 -14.68 10.48
CA PRO A 154 13.15 -15.21 11.78
C PRO A 154 14.66 -15.50 11.89
N ARG A 155 15.31 -15.91 10.79
CA ARG A 155 16.75 -16.19 10.75
C ARG A 155 17.64 -14.97 10.98
N PHE A 156 17.12 -13.76 10.77
CA PHE A 156 17.85 -12.50 10.95
C PHE A 156 17.46 -11.79 12.26
N ARG A 157 16.48 -12.32 13.02
CA ARG A 157 16.17 -11.84 14.36
C ARG A 157 17.32 -12.19 15.30
N LEU A 158 18.03 -11.17 15.78
CA LEU A 158 19.07 -11.35 16.80
C LEU A 158 18.42 -11.52 18.18
N PRO A 159 18.75 -12.58 18.95
CA PRO A 159 18.12 -12.85 20.25
C PRO A 159 18.30 -11.73 21.29
N SER A 160 19.33 -10.90 21.13
CA SER A 160 19.79 -9.92 22.12
C SER A 160 19.50 -8.47 21.77
N LYS A 161 18.88 -8.18 20.61
CA LYS A 161 18.49 -6.81 20.28
C LYS A 161 17.05 -6.56 20.71
N PRO A 162 16.78 -5.50 21.50
CA PRO A 162 15.40 -5.09 21.74
C PRO A 162 14.76 -4.70 20.41
N ASP A 163 13.48 -5.05 20.27
CA ASP A 163 12.65 -4.62 19.16
C ASP A 163 12.65 -3.08 19.12
N LEU A 164 12.98 -2.51 17.97
CA LEU A 164 12.96 -1.05 17.75
C LEU A 164 11.55 -0.55 17.46
#